data_AF-A0A378ANA8-F1
#
_entry.id   AF-A0A378ANA8-F1
#
_cell.length_a   1.000
_cell.length_b   1.000
_cell.length_c   1.000
_cell.angle_alpha   90.00
_cell.angle_beta   90.00
_cell.angle_gamma   90.00
#
_symmetry.space_group_name_H-M   'P 1'
#
loop_
_entity.id
_entity.type
_entity.pdbx_description
1 polymer ?
#
loop_
_entity_poly.entity_id
_entity_poly.type
_entity_poly.pdbx_seq_one_letter_code
_entity_poly.pdbx_strand_id
1 'polypeptide(L)'
;MTWGKNALDKIPLDTDLRDAIELAQRIKKEGRRRQLQLIGKMLRNRDVDPIRQALDKLKNRHNQQVALFHKLEQIRDRLIDDGDDAVAEVLNLWPDADRQQLRSLIRNAKKEKEGNKPPKSARLIFQYLRELAENEG
;
A
#
# COMPACT_ATOMS: atom_id res chain seq x y z
N MET A 1 2.10 -1.93 15.13
CA MET A 1 1.90 -0.50 14.74
C MET A 1 3.26 0.20 14.79
N THR A 2 4.06 -0.03 13.76
CA THR A 2 5.39 0.56 13.60
C THR A 2 5.24 1.60 12.52
N TRP A 3 4.94 2.84 12.92
CA TRP A 3 4.82 3.95 11.98
C TRP A 3 6.23 4.32 11.51
N GLY A 4 6.49 4.29 10.20
CA GLY A 4 7.76 4.75 9.65
C GLY A 4 7.99 6.23 9.98
N LYS A 5 9.23 6.65 10.20
CA LYS A 5 9.60 8.04 10.57
C LYS A 5 8.89 9.11 9.72
N ASN A 6 8.74 8.87 8.42
CA ASN A 6 8.09 9.76 7.45
C ASN A 6 6.59 10.02 7.69
N ALA A 7 5.91 9.18 8.49
CA ALA A 7 4.50 9.38 8.82
C ALA A 7 4.31 10.40 9.95
N LEU A 8 5.28 10.50 10.87
CA LEU A 8 5.22 11.43 12.00
C LEU A 8 5.42 12.88 11.56
N ASP A 9 6.22 13.11 10.51
CA ASP A 9 6.47 14.45 9.96
C ASP A 9 5.22 15.07 9.29
N LYS A 10 4.20 14.26 8.99
CA LYS A 10 2.93 14.70 8.39
C LYS A 10 1.83 14.96 9.42
N ILE A 11 2.13 14.77 10.70
CA ILE A 11 1.21 14.99 11.81
C ILE A 11 1.66 16.27 12.52
N PRO A 12 0.74 17.22 12.82
CA PRO A 12 1.08 18.42 13.58
C PRO A 12 1.38 18.05 15.03
N LEU A 13 2.62 17.64 15.29
CA LEU A 13 3.13 17.30 16.61
C LEU A 13 4.05 18.42 17.10
N ASP A 14 3.86 18.85 18.34
CA ASP A 14 4.89 19.63 19.04
C ASP A 14 6.13 18.77 19.34
N THR A 15 7.24 19.45 19.61
CA THR A 15 8.55 18.82 19.86
C THR A 15 8.49 17.78 20.98
N ASP A 16 7.85 18.10 22.12
CA ASP A 16 7.78 17.21 23.27
C ASP A 16 7.02 15.91 22.95
N LEU A 17 5.89 16.03 22.24
CA LEU A 17 5.07 14.90 21.85
C LEU A 17 5.78 14.04 20.78
N ARG A 18 6.50 14.67 19.85
CA ARG A 18 7.31 13.98 18.83
C ARG A 18 8.42 13.15 19.48
N ASP A 19 9.17 13.74 20.40
CA ASP A 19 10.24 13.07 21.13
C ASP A 19 9.71 11.91 21.99
N ALA A 20 8.57 12.12 22.65
CA ALA A 20 7.92 11.07 23.44
C ALA A 20 7.52 9.87 22.57
N ILE A 21 7.00 10.11 21.36
CA ILE A 21 6.63 9.06 20.39
C ILE A 21 7.86 8.36 19.84
N GLU A 22 8.92 9.07 19.45
CA GLU A 22 10.17 8.46 18.99
C GLU A 22 10.79 7.56 20.06
N LEU A 23 10.79 8.01 21.32
CA LEU A 23 11.27 7.22 22.44
C LEU A 23 10.43 5.94 22.61
N ALA A 24 9.09 6.04 22.48
CA ALA A 24 8.19 4.89 22.55
C ALA A 24 8.44 3.85 21.43
N GLN A 25 8.95 4.27 20.28
CA GLN A 25 9.32 3.38 19.18
C GLN A 25 10.64 2.62 19.43
N ARG A 26 11.59 3.23 20.16
CA ARG A 26 12.90 2.64 20.45
C ARG A 26 12.87 1.65 21.61
N ILE A 27 12.06 1.92 22.63
CA ILE A 27 11.97 1.11 23.85
C ILE A 27 11.05 -0.11 23.68
N LYS A 28 11.36 -1.20 24.41
CA LYS A 28 10.61 -2.47 24.36
C LYS A 28 9.95 -2.80 25.70
N LYS A 29 9.01 -3.74 25.70
CA LYS A 29 8.35 -4.30 26.90
C LYS A 29 7.74 -3.23 27.80
N GLU A 30 7.95 -3.31 29.12
CA GLU A 30 7.36 -2.40 30.12
C GLU A 30 7.73 -0.92 29.92
N GLY A 31 8.92 -0.62 29.42
CA GLY A 31 9.32 0.76 29.10
C GLY A 31 8.39 1.39 28.07
N ARG A 32 8.00 0.61 27.05
CA ARG A 32 7.03 1.04 26.02
C ARG A 32 5.65 1.29 26.61
N ARG A 33 5.19 0.42 27.50
CA ARG A 33 3.88 0.57 28.17
C ARG A 33 3.82 1.87 28.97
N ARG A 34 4.86 2.16 29.77
CA ARG A 34 4.95 3.40 30.56
C ARG A 34 4.99 4.64 29.67
N GLN A 35 5.77 4.59 28.59
CA GLN A 35 5.86 5.71 27.66
C GLN A 35 4.53 5.99 26.95
N LEU A 36 3.77 4.95 26.58
CA LEU A 36 2.43 5.13 26.01
C LEU A 36 1.46 5.80 26.99
N GLN A 37 1.59 5.52 28.29
CA GLN A 37 0.79 6.21 29.33
C GLN A 37 1.18 7.68 29.45
N LEU A 38 2.48 8.02 29.38
CA LEU A 38 2.96 9.40 29.38
C LEU A 38 2.40 10.16 28.18
N ILE A 39 2.52 9.61 26.97
CA ILE A 39 1.95 10.18 25.74
C ILE A 39 0.44 10.40 25.91
N GLY A 40 -0.28 9.42 26.48
CA GLY A 40 -1.71 9.54 26.75
C GLY A 40 -2.06 10.68 27.72
N LYS A 41 -1.21 10.98 28.70
CA LYS A 41 -1.37 12.15 29.57
C LYS A 41 -1.09 13.46 28.83
N MET A 42 -0.05 13.50 28.01
CA MET A 42 0.31 14.68 27.21
C MET A 42 -0.82 15.06 26.24
N LEU A 43 -1.48 14.07 25.62
CA LEU A 43 -2.60 14.27 24.72
C LEU A 43 -3.86 14.82 25.42
N ARG A 44 -4.07 14.57 26.71
CA ARG A 44 -5.26 15.08 27.43
C ARG A 44 -5.26 16.59 27.62
N ASN A 45 -4.08 17.20 27.60
CA ASN A 45 -3.89 18.63 27.81
C ASN A 45 -3.70 19.41 26.49
N ARG A 46 -3.94 18.77 25.34
CA ARG A 46 -3.73 19.32 24.00
C ARG A 46 -5.00 19.20 23.17
N ASP A 47 -5.14 20.05 22.16
CA ASP A 47 -6.12 19.83 21.10
C ASP A 47 -5.63 18.67 20.22
N VAL A 48 -6.35 17.56 20.29
CA VAL A 48 -6.01 16.31 19.58
C VAL A 48 -6.72 16.19 18.23
N ASP A 49 -7.66 17.08 17.91
CA ASP A 49 -8.45 16.96 16.69
C ASP A 49 -7.60 17.12 15.42
N PRO A 50 -6.64 18.06 15.32
CA PRO A 50 -5.71 18.13 14.18
C PRO A 50 -4.87 16.86 14.03
N ILE A 51 -4.42 16.28 15.14
CA ILE A 51 -3.63 15.04 15.17
C ILE A 51 -4.49 13.85 14.70
N ARG A 52 -5.73 13.74 15.17
CA ARG A 52 -6.68 12.70 14.76
C ARG A 52 -7.01 12.79 13.28
N GLN A 53 -7.33 14.00 12.78
CA GLN A 53 -7.60 14.21 11.36
C GLN A 53 -6.39 13.86 10.48
N ALA A 54 -5.18 14.23 10.89
CA ALA A 54 -3.96 13.86 10.17
C ALA A 54 -3.76 12.34 10.16
N LEU A 55 -3.99 11.66 11.30
CA LEU A 55 -3.93 10.19 11.41
C LEU A 55 -4.97 9.51 10.53
N ASP A 56 -6.20 10.00 10.50
CA ASP A 56 -7.27 9.42 9.68
C ASP A 56 -7.02 9.62 8.19
N LYS A 57 -6.50 10.78 7.77
CA LYS A 57 -6.03 11.01 6.40
C LYS A 57 -4.91 10.04 6.02
N LEU A 58 -3.93 9.83 6.90
CA LEU A 58 -2.84 8.87 6.68
C LEU A 58 -3.34 7.43 6.59
N LYS A 59 -4.24 7.01 7.49
CA LYS A 59 -4.87 5.68 7.47
C LYS A 59 -5.70 5.48 6.21
N ASN A 60 -6.52 6.45 5.81
CA ASN A 60 -7.32 6.37 4.59
C ASN A 60 -6.44 6.20 3.35
N ARG A 61 -5.35 6.99 3.23
CA ARG A 61 -4.41 6.84 2.12
C ARG A 61 -3.69 5.49 2.12
N HIS A 62 -3.34 4.95 3.29
CA HIS A 62 -2.74 3.62 3.38
C HIS A 62 -3.74 2.52 2.99
N ASN A 63 -4.97 2.60 3.52
CA ASN A 63 -6.04 1.65 3.20
C ASN A 63 -6.40 1.68 1.71
N GLN A 64 -6.41 2.87 1.08
CA GLN A 64 -6.60 3.02 -0.36
C GLN A 64 -5.49 2.35 -1.16
N GLN A 65 -4.22 2.54 -0.78
CA GLN A 65 -3.09 1.86 -1.44
C GLN A 65 -3.16 0.34 -1.28
N VAL A 66 -3.53 -0.16 -0.10
CA VAL A 66 -3.70 -1.60 0.16
C VAL A 66 -4.84 -2.16 -0.68
N ALA A 67 -5.98 -1.46 -0.74
CA ALA A 67 -7.12 -1.86 -1.55
C ALA A 67 -6.77 -1.87 -3.05
N LEU A 68 -6.05 -0.84 -3.54
CA LEU A 68 -5.55 -0.80 -4.91
C LEU A 68 -4.62 -1.97 -5.18
N PHE A 69 -3.65 -2.23 -4.30
CA PHE A 69 -2.72 -3.35 -4.42
C PHE A 69 -3.47 -4.67 -4.61
N HIS A 70 -4.42 -4.98 -3.74
CA HIS A 70 -5.22 -6.20 -3.85
C HIS A 70 -6.09 -6.24 -5.12
N LYS A 71 -6.64 -5.11 -5.55
CA LYS A 71 -7.37 -5.03 -6.83
C LYS A 71 -6.45 -5.39 -8.01
N LEU A 72 -5.23 -4.86 -8.03
CA LEU A 72 -4.25 -5.17 -9.08
C LEU A 72 -3.80 -6.64 -9.05
N GLU A 73 -3.68 -7.23 -7.86
CA GLU A 73 -3.41 -8.68 -7.74
C GLU A 73 -4.53 -9.53 -8.32
N GLN A 74 -5.80 -9.19 -8.03
CA GLN A 74 -6.96 -9.88 -8.58
C GLN A 74 -7.01 -9.79 -10.11
N ILE A 75 -6.74 -8.60 -10.67
CA ILE A 75 -6.69 -8.41 -12.13
C ILE A 75 -5.56 -9.26 -12.74
N ARG A 76 -4.36 -9.25 -12.14
CA ARG A 76 -3.24 -10.09 -12.59
C ARG A 76 -3.64 -11.56 -12.63
N ASP A 77 -4.21 -12.08 -11.55
CA ASP A 77 -4.55 -13.50 -11.45
C ASP A 77 -5.62 -13.87 -12.48
N ARG A 78 -6.63 -13.00 -12.67
CA ARG A 78 -7.64 -13.15 -13.72
C ARG A 78 -7.06 -13.14 -15.13
N LEU A 79 -6.13 -12.23 -15.43
CA LEU A 79 -5.44 -12.21 -16.73
C LEU A 79 -4.67 -13.50 -16.99
N ILE A 80 -4.04 -14.07 -15.95
CA ILE A 80 -3.30 -15.32 -16.05
C ILE A 80 -4.23 -16.52 -16.21
N ASP A 81 -5.42 -16.52 -15.62
CA ASP A 81 -6.34 -17.66 -15.71
C ASP A 81 -7.21 -17.56 -16.98
N ASP A 82 -7.93 -16.45 -17.16
CA ASP A 82 -8.93 -16.25 -18.23
C ASP A 82 -8.30 -15.80 -19.56
N GLY A 83 -7.08 -15.26 -19.55
CA GLY A 83 -6.36 -14.92 -20.77
C GLY A 83 -6.96 -13.72 -21.52
N ASP A 84 -7.27 -13.91 -22.81
CA ASP A 84 -7.70 -12.82 -23.70
C ASP A 84 -9.02 -12.18 -23.28
N ASP A 85 -9.94 -12.93 -22.67
CA ASP A 85 -11.23 -12.42 -22.24
C ASP A 85 -11.07 -11.35 -21.14
N ALA A 86 -10.12 -11.57 -20.22
CA ALA A 86 -9.78 -10.60 -19.17
C ALA A 86 -9.02 -9.38 -19.69
N VAL A 87 -8.38 -9.46 -20.86
CA VAL A 87 -7.69 -8.30 -21.47
C VAL A 87 -8.69 -7.21 -21.86
N ALA A 88 -9.90 -7.58 -22.28
CA ALA A 88 -10.94 -6.61 -22.60
C ALA A 88 -11.36 -5.79 -21.36
N GLU A 89 -11.46 -6.44 -20.18
CA GLU A 89 -11.75 -5.75 -18.92
C GLU A 89 -10.66 -4.72 -18.56
N VAL A 90 -9.40 -5.10 -18.75
CA VAL A 90 -8.26 -4.20 -18.49
C VAL A 90 -8.24 -3.00 -19.43
N LEU A 91 -8.59 -3.20 -20.70
CA LEU A 91 -8.65 -2.10 -21.67
C LEU A 91 -9.86 -1.18 -21.46
N ASN A 92 -10.94 -1.69 -20.86
CA ASN A 92 -12.05 -0.85 -20.43
C ASN A 92 -11.69 0.03 -19.23
N LEU A 93 -10.81 -0.45 -18.35
CA LEU A 93 -10.28 0.32 -17.22
C LEU A 93 -9.18 1.30 -17.68
N TRP A 94 -8.28 0.83 -18.54
CA TRP A 94 -7.14 1.59 -19.06
C TRP A 94 -7.09 1.49 -20.60
N PRO A 95 -7.77 2.42 -21.31
CA PRO A 95 -7.84 2.40 -22.78
C PRO A 95 -6.47 2.50 -23.46
N ASP A 96 -5.51 3.15 -22.82
CA ASP A 96 -4.14 3.34 -23.31
C ASP A 96 -3.22 2.13 -23.04
N ALA A 97 -3.74 1.06 -22.42
CA ALA A 97 -2.93 -0.13 -22.17
C ALA A 97 -2.55 -0.85 -23.48
N ASP A 98 -1.31 -1.30 -23.55
CA ASP A 98 -0.78 -2.06 -24.67
C ASP A 98 -1.31 -3.50 -24.61
N ARG A 99 -2.34 -3.74 -25.42
CA ARG A 99 -2.97 -5.06 -25.61
C ARG A 99 -1.95 -6.14 -26.01
N GLN A 100 -0.99 -5.83 -26.88
CA GLN A 100 -0.03 -6.82 -27.38
C GLN A 100 0.98 -7.20 -26.30
N GLN A 101 1.47 -6.21 -25.54
CA GLN A 101 2.35 -6.44 -24.40
C GLN A 101 1.66 -7.31 -23.34
N LEU A 102 0.43 -6.97 -22.94
CA LEU A 102 -0.36 -7.75 -21.98
C LEU A 102 -0.52 -9.20 -22.43
N ARG A 103 -0.95 -9.44 -23.67
CA ARG A 103 -1.12 -10.79 -24.21
C ARG A 103 0.19 -11.58 -24.20
N SER A 104 1.32 -10.93 -24.49
CA SER A 104 2.63 -11.57 -24.43
C SER A 104 2.99 -12.01 -23.01
N LEU A 105 2.82 -11.10 -22.03
CA LEU A 105 3.09 -11.37 -20.62
C LEU A 105 2.19 -12.48 -20.06
N ILE A 106 0.91 -12.47 -20.41
CA ILE A 106 -0.06 -13.50 -20.02
C ILE A 106 0.34 -14.88 -20.51
N ARG A 107 0.68 -15.02 -21.80
CA ARG A 107 1.13 -16.31 -22.36
C ARG A 107 2.39 -16.82 -21.67
N ASN A 108 3.33 -15.93 -21.35
CA ASN A 108 4.55 -16.31 -20.65
C ASN A 108 4.25 -16.73 -19.20
N ALA A 109 3.36 -16.02 -18.50
CA ALA A 109 2.92 -16.36 -17.15
C ALA A 109 2.19 -17.71 -17.09
N LYS A 110 1.33 -18.02 -18.07
CA LYS A 110 0.68 -19.34 -18.22
C LYS A 110 1.73 -20.45 -18.38
N LYS A 111 2.69 -20.28 -19.30
CA LYS A 111 3.79 -21.23 -19.50
C LYS A 111 4.69 -21.40 -18.27
N GLU A 112 4.93 -20.33 -17.52
CA GLU A 112 5.70 -20.39 -16.27
C GLU A 112 4.94 -21.18 -15.19
N LYS A 113 3.62 -20.93 -15.05
CA LYS A 113 2.74 -21.62 -14.10
C LYS A 113 2.65 -23.12 -14.42
N GLU A 114 2.37 -23.46 -15.67
CA GLU A 114 2.32 -24.87 -16.15
C GLU A 114 3.66 -25.60 -15.97
N GLY A 115 4.76 -24.89 -16.19
CA GLY A 115 6.11 -25.44 -16.05
C GLY A 115 6.68 -25.42 -14.63
N ASN A 116 5.90 -25.03 -13.61
CA ASN A 116 6.38 -24.82 -12.22
C ASN A 116 7.64 -23.94 -12.14
N LYS A 117 7.75 -22.95 -13.04
CA LYS A 117 8.87 -22.01 -13.09
C LYS A 117 8.61 -20.82 -12.16
N PRO A 118 9.67 -20.08 -11.76
CA PRO A 118 9.50 -18.83 -11.03
C PRO A 118 8.55 -17.86 -11.77
N PRO A 119 7.60 -17.20 -11.08
CA PRO A 119 6.52 -16.42 -11.70
C PRO A 119 7.00 -15.02 -12.10
N LYS A 120 8.00 -14.95 -12.98
CA LYS A 120 8.60 -13.69 -13.45
C LYS A 120 7.56 -12.86 -14.20
N SER A 121 6.83 -13.48 -15.13
CA SER A 121 5.87 -12.79 -15.97
C SER A 121 4.66 -12.31 -15.18
N ALA A 122 4.22 -13.04 -14.15
CA ALA A 122 3.17 -12.58 -13.23
C ALA A 122 3.59 -11.30 -12.47
N ARG A 123 4.86 -11.21 -12.04
CA ARG A 123 5.40 -9.99 -11.41
C ARG A 123 5.43 -8.81 -12.38
N LEU A 124 5.79 -9.06 -13.64
CA LEU A 124 5.79 -8.03 -14.69
C LEU A 124 4.38 -7.54 -15.02
N ILE A 125 3.38 -8.43 -15.06
CA ILE A 125 1.97 -8.03 -15.21
C ILE A 125 1.57 -7.10 -14.06
N PHE A 126 1.87 -7.48 -12.81
CA PHE A 126 1.56 -6.63 -11.65
C PHE A 126 2.21 -5.25 -11.74
N GLN A 127 3.50 -5.20 -12.10
CA GLN A 127 4.22 -3.95 -12.27
C GLN A 127 3.57 -3.08 -13.35
N TYR A 128 3.24 -3.67 -14.50
CA TYR A 128 2.60 -2.96 -15.60
C TYR A 128 1.22 -2.40 -15.21
N LEU A 129 0.39 -3.20 -14.54
CA LEU A 129 -0.91 -2.75 -14.03
C LEU A 129 -0.77 -1.62 -13.01
N ARG A 130 0.29 -1.64 -12.19
CA ARG A 130 0.58 -0.56 -11.25
C ARG A 130 0.96 0.72 -11.98
N GLU A 131 1.81 0.64 -13.00
CA GLU A 131 2.19 1.78 -13.84
C GLU A 131 0.96 2.40 -14.53
N LEU A 132 0.03 1.59 -15.03
CA LEU A 132 -1.25 2.07 -15.58
C LEU A 132 -2.09 2.80 -14.53
N ALA A 133 -2.26 2.21 -13.34
CA ALA A 133 -3.04 2.81 -12.26
C ALA A 133 -2.40 4.09 -11.69
N GLU A 134 -1.07 4.22 -11.74
CA GLU A 134 -0.34 5.42 -11.32
C GLU A 134 -0.43 6.55 -12.36
N ASN A 135 -0.53 6.21 -13.65
CA ASN A 135 -0.65 7.19 -14.74
C ASN A 135 -2.09 7.71 -14.94
N GLU A 136 -3.10 7.03 -14.39
CA GLU A 136 -4.51 7.45 -14.44
C GLU A 136 -4.88 8.49 -13.37
N GLY A 137 -4.05 8.66 -12.32
CA GLY A 137 -4.29 9.56 -11.19
C GLY A 137 -3.57 10.89 -11.28
#